data_AF-A0A258RC41-F1
#
_entry.id   AF-A0A258RC41-F1
#
_cell.length_a   1.000
_cell.length_b   1.000
_cell.length_c   1.000
_cell.angle_alpha   90.00
_cell.angle_beta   90.00
_cell.angle_gamma   90.00
#
_symmetry.space_group_name_H-M   'P 1'
#
loop_
_entity.id
_entity.type
_entity.pdbx_description
1 polymer ?
#
loop_
_entity_poly.entity_id
_entity_poly.type
_entity_poly.pdbx_seq_one_letter_code
_entity_poly.pdbx_strand_id
1 'polypeptide(L)'
;KAIAPVALLGSCEPYNHLVTPWGSSPVIDHLLSSASLRIVHDGAEYSRSDKARLLAAWPFGADRIRVCWSDTRPGTNCLACEKCLRTMANFAVHGLPVPASLGGDVDRLNQRISTVRLRSTAQAAEWRALRLVRRPGARDRWQRWITRLLWRYQLRAVFHARLRPWLRRLAGRPSAR
;
A
#
# COMPACT_ATOMS: atom_id res chain seq x y z
N LYS A 1 1.96 -1.78 -39.19
CA LYS A 1 1.85 -1.47 -37.74
C LYS A 1 1.19 -2.66 -37.06
N ALA A 2 1.88 -3.38 -36.18
CA ALA A 2 1.25 -4.42 -35.38
C ALA A 2 0.35 -3.73 -34.34
N ILE A 3 -0.96 -3.97 -34.41
CA ILE A 3 -1.90 -3.57 -33.36
C ILE A 3 -1.80 -4.68 -32.31
N ALA A 4 -1.41 -4.35 -31.08
CA ALA A 4 -1.51 -5.29 -29.97
C ALA A 4 -3.00 -5.36 -29.55
N PRO A 5 -3.71 -6.47 -29.78
CA PRO A 5 -5.16 -6.53 -29.56
C PRO A 5 -5.51 -6.67 -28.07
N VAL A 6 -4.52 -6.78 -27.19
CA VAL A 6 -4.69 -7.01 -25.76
C VAL A 6 -3.81 -6.06 -24.96
N ALA A 7 -4.40 -5.38 -23.98
CA ALA A 7 -3.71 -4.62 -22.95
C ALA A 7 -3.93 -5.26 -21.58
N LEU A 8 -2.84 -5.44 -20.82
CA LEU A 8 -2.89 -5.88 -19.44
C LEU A 8 -3.01 -4.67 -18.52
N LEU A 9 -3.97 -4.71 -17.60
CA LEU A 9 -4.11 -3.73 -16.54
C LEU A 9 -3.76 -4.38 -15.21
N GLY A 10 -2.63 -3.96 -14.62
CA GLY A 10 -2.14 -4.55 -13.38
C GLY A 10 -3.05 -4.25 -12.17
N SER A 11 -3.36 -5.27 -11.39
CA SER A 11 -4.27 -5.16 -10.26
C SER A 11 -3.74 -4.29 -9.13
N CYS A 12 -4.63 -3.49 -8.56
CA CYS A 12 -4.36 -2.73 -7.34
C CYS A 12 -4.49 -3.62 -6.08
N GLU A 13 -5.51 -4.47 -6.05
CA GLU A 13 -5.92 -5.28 -4.91
C GLU A 13 -6.23 -6.71 -5.36
N PRO A 14 -6.11 -7.71 -4.47
CA PRO A 14 -6.45 -9.09 -4.83
C PRO A 14 -7.97 -9.33 -4.91
N TYR A 15 -8.40 -10.40 -5.58
CA TYR A 15 -9.81 -10.76 -5.75
C TYR A 15 -10.59 -10.86 -4.44
N ASN A 16 -9.94 -11.30 -3.37
CA ASN A 16 -10.55 -11.45 -2.04
C ASN A 16 -10.57 -10.16 -1.20
N HIS A 17 -10.15 -9.02 -1.76
CA HIS A 17 -10.09 -7.74 -1.05
C HIS A 17 -10.40 -6.55 -1.97
N LEU A 18 -11.60 -6.53 -2.55
CA LEU A 18 -12.04 -5.42 -3.39
C LEU A 18 -12.25 -4.14 -2.56
N VAL A 19 -11.63 -3.04 -2.98
CA VAL A 19 -11.77 -1.72 -2.36
C VAL A 19 -12.72 -0.86 -3.19
N THR A 20 -13.80 -0.38 -2.58
CA THR A 20 -14.77 0.53 -3.22
C THR A 20 -14.88 1.86 -2.45
N PRO A 21 -15.08 3.01 -3.13
CA PRO A 21 -15.07 3.20 -4.58
C PRO A 21 -13.65 3.47 -5.10
N TRP A 22 -12.96 2.44 -5.62
CA TRP A 22 -11.67 2.60 -6.28
C TRP A 22 -11.85 2.58 -7.80
N GLY A 23 -11.14 3.46 -8.52
CA GLY A 23 -11.31 3.64 -9.97
C GLY A 23 -10.76 2.50 -10.84
N SER A 24 -10.29 1.41 -10.24
CA SER A 24 -9.90 0.18 -10.93
C SER A 24 -10.32 -1.01 -10.09
N SER A 25 -10.96 -1.98 -10.73
CA SER A 25 -11.32 -3.26 -10.11
C SER A 25 -11.48 -4.34 -11.17
N PRO A 26 -11.30 -5.64 -10.82
CA PRO A 26 -11.54 -6.73 -11.75
C PRO A 26 -12.94 -6.71 -12.38
N VAL A 27 -13.91 -6.13 -11.67
CA VAL A 27 -15.33 -6.02 -12.09
C VAL A 27 -15.53 -4.97 -13.17
N ILE A 28 -14.72 -3.90 -13.22
CA ILE A 28 -14.94 -2.78 -14.15
C ILE A 28 -13.86 -2.65 -15.21
N ASP A 29 -12.65 -3.15 -14.96
CA ASP A 29 -11.49 -2.88 -15.81
C ASP A 29 -11.64 -3.49 -17.21
N HIS A 30 -12.32 -4.63 -17.32
CA HIS A 30 -12.61 -5.26 -18.60
C HIS A 30 -13.63 -4.45 -19.45
N LEU A 31 -14.47 -3.62 -18.82
CA LEU A 31 -15.44 -2.75 -19.51
C LEU A 31 -14.77 -1.58 -20.23
N LEU A 32 -13.47 -1.36 -20.00
CA LEU A 32 -12.68 -0.38 -20.75
C LEU A 32 -12.27 -0.89 -22.14
N SER A 33 -12.62 -2.13 -22.50
CA SER A 33 -12.33 -2.73 -23.80
C SER A 33 -13.11 -2.06 -24.95
N SER A 34 -12.58 -2.16 -26.17
CA SER A 34 -13.23 -1.74 -27.41
C SER A 34 -13.21 -2.87 -28.45
N ALA A 35 -13.80 -2.63 -29.63
CA ALA A 35 -13.78 -3.59 -30.73
C ALA A 35 -12.36 -3.96 -31.21
N SER A 36 -11.38 -3.08 -30.99
CA SER A 36 -9.99 -3.28 -31.44
C SER A 36 -8.98 -3.50 -30.31
N LEU A 37 -9.40 -3.37 -29.04
CA LEU A 37 -8.54 -3.51 -27.87
C LEU A 37 -9.26 -4.21 -26.72
N ARG A 38 -8.75 -5.36 -26.30
CA ARG A 38 -9.24 -6.09 -25.12
C ARG A 38 -8.41 -5.73 -23.89
N ILE A 39 -9.06 -5.29 -22.82
CA ILE A 39 -8.41 -5.03 -21.53
C ILE A 39 -8.59 -6.24 -20.61
N VAL A 40 -7.48 -6.74 -20.09
CA VAL A 40 -7.41 -7.87 -19.16
C VAL A 40 -6.88 -7.37 -17.83
N HIS A 41 -7.66 -7.54 -16.77
CA HIS A 41 -7.21 -7.29 -15.42
C HIS A 41 -6.26 -8.40 -14.97
N ASP A 42 -5.02 -8.05 -14.63
CA ASP A 42 -3.93 -9.01 -14.42
C ASP A 42 -3.35 -8.92 -13.00
N GLY A 43 -3.06 -10.08 -12.39
CA GLY A 43 -2.35 -10.18 -11.11
C GLY A 43 -3.20 -9.98 -9.86
N ALA A 44 -4.54 -10.09 -9.94
CA ALA A 44 -5.45 -10.01 -8.77
C ALA A 44 -5.50 -11.29 -7.93
N GLU A 45 -4.86 -12.37 -8.37
CA GLU A 45 -4.60 -13.57 -7.61
C GLU A 45 -3.51 -13.37 -6.53
N TYR A 46 -2.73 -12.28 -6.62
CA TYR A 46 -1.60 -12.00 -5.74
C TYR A 46 -1.87 -10.83 -4.79
N SER A 47 -1.64 -11.04 -3.49
CA SER A 47 -1.56 -9.94 -2.52
C SER A 47 -0.31 -9.08 -2.76
N ARG A 48 -0.24 -7.91 -2.11
CA ARG A 48 0.98 -7.07 -2.13
C ARG A 48 2.21 -7.79 -1.60
N SER A 49 2.00 -8.69 -0.64
CA SER A 49 3.03 -9.55 -0.06
C SER A 49 3.49 -10.62 -1.06
N ASP A 50 2.58 -11.24 -1.78
CA ASP A 50 2.92 -12.23 -2.82
C ASP A 50 3.68 -11.57 -3.97
N LYS A 51 3.25 -10.38 -4.38
CA LYS A 51 3.96 -9.57 -5.39
C LYS A 51 5.39 -9.24 -4.97
N ALA A 52 5.64 -8.97 -3.69
CA ALA A 52 7.00 -8.76 -3.18
C ALA A 52 7.86 -10.03 -3.30
N ARG A 53 7.29 -11.22 -3.03
CA ARG A 53 7.98 -12.50 -3.23
C ARG A 53 8.32 -12.76 -4.70
N LEU A 54 7.38 -12.49 -5.61
CA LEU A 54 7.61 -12.60 -7.05
C LEU A 54 8.69 -11.63 -7.53
N LEU A 55 8.65 -10.37 -7.08
CA LEU A 55 9.67 -9.38 -7.41
C LEU A 55 11.05 -9.76 -6.88
N ALA A 56 11.15 -10.34 -5.68
CA ALA A 56 12.43 -10.79 -5.13
C ALA A 56 13.08 -11.89 -5.97
N ALA A 57 12.29 -12.69 -6.70
CA ALA A 57 12.79 -13.65 -7.68
C ALA A 57 13.23 -13.01 -9.01
N TRP A 58 13.00 -11.70 -9.20
CA TRP A 58 13.41 -10.93 -10.37
C TRP A 58 14.27 -9.71 -9.97
N PRO A 59 15.55 -9.90 -9.61
CA PRO A 59 16.41 -8.84 -9.08
C PRO A 59 16.49 -7.60 -9.98
N PHE A 60 16.60 -7.82 -11.30
CA PHE A 60 16.64 -6.72 -12.27
C PHE A 60 15.43 -5.78 -12.14
N GLY A 61 14.23 -6.34 -11.98
CA GLY A 61 13.01 -5.58 -11.79
C GLY A 61 12.93 -4.97 -10.40
N ALA A 62 13.22 -5.76 -9.35
CA ALA A 62 13.20 -5.31 -7.96
C ALA A 62 14.06 -4.06 -7.73
N ASP A 63 15.27 -4.03 -8.29
CA ASP A 63 16.20 -2.89 -8.15
C ASP A 63 15.80 -1.66 -8.96
N ARG A 64 14.70 -1.72 -9.72
CA ARG A 64 14.20 -0.63 -10.56
C ARG A 64 12.74 -0.26 -10.29
N ILE A 65 12.09 -0.87 -9.29
CA ILE A 65 10.69 -0.55 -8.98
C ILE A 65 10.55 0.88 -8.44
N ARG A 66 9.60 1.63 -9.00
CA ARG A 66 9.12 2.90 -8.42
C ARG A 66 7.75 2.70 -7.82
N VAL A 67 7.65 2.85 -6.51
CA VAL A 67 6.37 2.81 -5.79
C VAL A 67 5.96 4.17 -5.26
N CYS A 68 6.91 5.08 -5.09
CA CYS A 68 6.67 6.38 -4.47
C CYS A 68 5.69 7.24 -5.27
N TRP A 69 4.75 7.86 -4.56
CA TRP A 69 3.82 8.84 -5.11
C TRP A 69 4.17 10.29 -4.71
N SER A 70 5.04 10.48 -3.70
CA SER A 70 5.32 11.79 -3.10
C SER A 70 6.54 12.49 -3.68
N ASP A 71 7.47 11.74 -4.28
CA ASP A 71 8.64 12.31 -4.95
C ASP A 71 8.27 12.66 -6.39
N THR A 72 8.54 13.90 -6.80
CA THR A 72 8.30 14.41 -8.15
C THR A 72 9.43 14.06 -9.10
N ARG A 73 10.60 13.66 -8.58
CA ARG A 73 11.71 13.22 -9.42
C ARG A 73 11.38 11.90 -10.12
N PRO A 74 11.58 11.81 -11.44
CA PRO A 74 11.39 10.57 -12.18
C PRO A 74 12.30 9.46 -11.66
N GLY A 75 11.80 8.23 -11.59
CA GLY A 75 12.60 7.05 -11.27
C GLY A 75 13.04 6.90 -9.80
N THR A 76 12.71 7.82 -8.88
CA THR A 76 13.17 7.74 -7.49
C THR A 76 12.06 7.33 -6.50
N ASN A 77 12.47 6.72 -5.39
CA ASN A 77 11.64 6.51 -4.21
C ASN A 77 12.13 7.42 -3.06
N CYS A 78 11.23 8.13 -2.37
CA CYS A 78 11.62 9.05 -1.28
C CYS A 78 12.08 8.35 0.01
N LEU A 79 11.89 7.04 0.11
CA LEU A 79 12.24 6.20 1.27
C LEU A 79 11.63 6.66 2.61
N ALA A 80 10.57 7.46 2.55
CA ALA A 80 9.99 8.12 3.71
C ALA A 80 8.45 8.11 3.75
N CYS A 81 7.80 8.02 2.59
CA CYS A 81 6.35 7.99 2.54
C CYS A 81 5.81 6.61 2.95
N GLU A 82 4.55 6.58 3.38
CA GLU A 82 3.87 5.35 3.79
C GLU A 82 4.02 4.24 2.75
N LYS A 83 3.87 4.55 1.46
CA LYS A 83 3.95 3.56 0.38
C LYS A 83 5.35 2.98 0.22
N CYS A 84 6.41 3.79 0.32
CA CYS A 84 7.80 3.29 0.29
C CYS A 84 8.05 2.36 1.47
N LEU A 85 7.75 2.82 2.68
CA LEU A 85 8.00 2.09 3.93
C LEU A 85 7.17 0.80 4.00
N ARG A 86 5.91 0.84 3.56
CA ARG A 86 5.06 -0.36 3.47
C ARG A 86 5.57 -1.35 2.44
N THR A 87 6.12 -0.88 1.32
CA THR A 87 6.71 -1.78 0.33
C THR A 87 7.95 -2.46 0.90
N MET A 88 8.86 -1.72 1.55
CA MET A 88 9.99 -2.32 2.28
C MET A 88 9.51 -3.37 3.31
N ALA A 89 8.44 -3.06 4.05
CA ALA A 89 7.86 -3.97 5.04
C ALA A 89 7.29 -5.26 4.41
N ASN A 90 6.76 -5.20 3.18
CA ASN A 90 6.34 -6.41 2.45
C ASN A 90 7.55 -7.32 2.14
N PHE A 91 8.71 -6.79 1.75
CA PHE A 91 9.90 -7.62 1.59
C PHE A 91 10.38 -8.18 2.94
N ALA A 92 10.51 -7.30 3.94
CA ALA A 92 11.05 -7.65 5.25
C ALA A 92 10.19 -8.65 6.03
N VAL A 93 8.85 -8.60 5.92
CA VAL A 93 7.97 -9.58 6.60
C VAL A 93 8.16 -10.99 6.06
N HIS A 94 8.54 -11.13 4.80
CA HIS A 94 8.93 -12.40 4.18
C HIS A 94 10.44 -12.67 4.29
N GLY A 95 11.16 -11.89 5.11
CA GLY A 95 12.62 -11.90 5.26
C GLY A 95 13.37 -11.98 3.94
N LEU A 96 12.82 -11.31 2.93
CA LEU A 96 13.46 -11.07 1.65
C LEU A 96 14.34 -9.83 1.79
N PRO A 97 15.43 -9.74 1.02
CA PRO A 97 16.21 -8.50 0.97
C PRO A 97 15.33 -7.35 0.48
N VAL A 98 15.50 -6.18 1.10
CA VAL A 98 14.86 -4.96 0.61
C VAL A 98 15.61 -4.54 -0.66
N PRO A 99 14.91 -4.28 -1.80
CA PRO A 99 15.59 -3.93 -3.05
C PRO A 99 16.42 -2.65 -2.96
N ALA A 100 17.44 -2.50 -3.81
CA ALA A 100 18.29 -1.30 -3.85
C ALA A 100 17.47 -0.03 -4.14
N SER A 101 16.46 -0.15 -5.01
CA SER A 101 15.48 0.92 -5.32
C SER A 101 14.72 1.44 -4.08
N LEU A 102 14.68 0.65 -3.01
CA LEU A 102 14.02 0.93 -1.74
C LEU A 102 15.03 1.07 -0.58
N GLY A 103 16.30 1.36 -0.88
CA GLY A 103 17.32 1.62 0.12
C GLY A 103 18.13 0.41 0.55
N GLY A 104 17.89 -0.78 0.00
CA GLY A 104 18.75 -1.96 0.17
C GLY A 104 18.62 -2.70 1.51
N ASP A 105 18.09 -2.05 2.55
CA ASP A 105 17.99 -2.62 3.89
C ASP A 105 16.70 -2.23 4.63
N VAL A 106 16.57 -2.77 5.85
CA VAL A 106 15.46 -2.52 6.77
C VAL A 106 15.70 -1.30 7.68
N ASP A 107 16.88 -0.67 7.65
CA ASP A 107 17.22 0.40 8.58
C ASP A 107 16.41 1.66 8.34
N ARG A 108 16.20 2.02 7.07
CA ARG A 108 15.30 3.14 6.71
C ARG A 108 13.88 2.90 7.22
N LEU A 109 13.40 1.66 7.14
CA LEU A 109 12.10 1.27 7.70
C LEU A 109 12.08 1.41 9.23
N ASN A 110 13.10 0.89 9.92
CA ASN A 110 13.24 0.98 11.38
C ASN A 110 13.33 2.43 11.90
N GLN A 111 13.96 3.33 11.12
CA GLN A 111 14.10 4.74 11.43
C GLN A 111 12.79 5.50 11.26
N ARG A 112 12.05 5.26 10.17
CA ARG A 112 10.94 6.14 9.74
C ARG A 112 9.54 5.59 9.97
N ILE A 113 9.36 4.31 10.33
CA ILE A 113 8.00 3.76 10.53
C ILE A 113 7.16 4.53 11.56
N SER A 114 7.79 5.10 12.60
CA SER A 114 7.09 5.88 13.62
C SER A 114 6.50 7.20 13.10
N THR A 115 7.00 7.71 11.97
CA THR A 115 6.53 8.94 11.32
C THR A 115 5.38 8.67 10.35
N VAL A 116 5.09 7.41 10.04
CA VAL A 116 3.98 7.05 9.14
C VAL A 116 2.65 7.49 9.73
N ARG A 117 1.80 8.09 8.88
CA ARG A 117 0.44 8.46 9.22
C ARG A 117 -0.52 7.79 8.24
N LEU A 118 -1.29 6.84 8.75
CA LEU A 118 -2.37 6.21 8.00
C LEU A 118 -3.50 7.22 7.77
N ARG A 119 -3.90 7.38 6.51
CA ARG A 119 -4.90 8.36 6.06
C ARG A 119 -6.20 7.73 5.59
N SER A 120 -6.19 6.43 5.27
CA SER A 120 -7.36 5.71 4.77
C SER A 120 -7.52 4.34 5.42
N THR A 121 -8.73 3.79 5.31
CA THR A 121 -9.05 2.42 5.71
C THR A 121 -8.23 1.40 4.92
N ALA A 122 -8.02 1.65 3.62
CA ALA A 122 -7.16 0.84 2.76
C ALA A 122 -5.72 0.77 3.29
N GLN A 123 -5.10 1.92 3.61
CA GLN A 123 -3.77 1.92 4.23
C GLN A 123 -3.77 1.12 5.55
N ALA A 124 -4.79 1.30 6.40
CA ALA A 124 -4.86 0.55 7.65
C ALA A 124 -5.05 -0.97 7.43
N ALA A 125 -5.81 -1.39 6.43
CA ALA A 125 -5.99 -2.79 6.07
C ALA A 125 -4.67 -3.43 5.62
N GLU A 126 -3.91 -2.73 4.80
CA GLU A 126 -2.58 -3.17 4.34
C GLU A 126 -1.60 -3.40 5.50
N TRP A 127 -1.51 -2.46 6.45
CA TRP A 127 -0.66 -2.64 7.63
C TRP A 127 -1.18 -3.73 8.58
N ARG A 128 -2.49 -4.01 8.60
CA ARG A 128 -3.05 -5.16 9.33
C ARG A 128 -2.62 -6.47 8.68
N ALA A 129 -2.67 -6.57 7.36
CA ALA A 129 -2.22 -7.77 6.63
C ALA A 129 -0.75 -8.08 6.96
N LEU A 130 0.13 -7.07 6.93
CA LEU A 130 1.54 -7.23 7.32
C LEU A 130 1.73 -7.70 8.78
N ARG A 131 0.86 -7.25 9.70
CA ARG A 131 0.89 -7.69 11.10
C ARG A 131 0.56 -9.19 11.25
N LEU A 132 -0.30 -9.74 10.38
CA LEU A 132 -0.72 -11.14 10.44
C LEU A 132 0.36 -12.11 9.94
N VAL A 133 1.19 -11.67 8.99
CA VAL A 133 2.28 -12.47 8.40
C VAL A 133 3.52 -12.54 9.32
N ARG A 134 3.45 -11.99 10.54
CA ARG A 134 4.58 -11.82 11.47
C ARG A 134 5.47 -13.07 11.57
N ARG A 135 6.73 -12.92 11.16
CA ARG A 135 7.75 -13.97 11.31
C ARG A 135 8.08 -14.26 12.78
N PRO A 136 8.00 -15.52 13.23
CA PRO A 136 8.59 -15.91 14.51
C PRO A 136 10.10 -15.62 14.48
N GLY A 137 10.60 -14.86 15.45
CA GLY A 137 12.04 -14.58 15.61
C GLY A 137 12.59 -13.31 14.97
N ALA A 138 11.84 -12.63 14.08
CA ALA A 138 12.28 -11.35 13.52
C ALA A 138 12.18 -10.24 14.59
N ARG A 139 13.32 -9.84 15.18
CA ARG A 139 13.41 -8.83 16.25
C ARG A 139 13.32 -7.38 15.77
N ASP A 140 13.02 -7.16 14.49
CA ASP A 140 13.07 -5.84 13.89
C ASP A 140 12.13 -4.86 14.61
N ARG A 141 12.67 -3.68 14.91
CA ARG A 141 11.96 -2.62 15.63
C ARG A 141 10.67 -2.24 14.91
N TRP A 142 10.65 -2.27 13.57
CA TRP A 142 9.50 -1.87 12.79
C TRP A 142 8.27 -2.74 13.01
N GLN A 143 8.41 -4.07 13.20
CA GLN A 143 7.25 -4.95 13.42
C GLN A 143 6.48 -4.58 14.69
N ARG A 144 7.21 -4.21 15.75
CA ARG A 144 6.62 -3.73 17.01
C ARG A 144 5.88 -2.40 16.83
N TRP A 145 6.28 -1.57 15.88
CA TRP A 145 5.63 -0.30 15.58
C TRP A 145 4.31 -0.44 14.83
N ILE A 146 4.06 -1.55 14.11
CA ILE A 146 2.81 -1.73 13.37
C ILE A 146 1.59 -1.63 14.29
N THR A 147 1.64 -2.28 15.46
CA THR A 147 0.57 -2.21 16.46
C THR A 147 0.32 -0.77 16.90
N ARG A 148 1.38 0.00 17.19
CA ARG A 148 1.26 1.42 17.57
C ARG A 148 0.70 2.28 16.44
N LEU A 149 1.10 2.01 15.20
CA LEU A 149 0.61 2.71 14.01
C LEU A 149 -0.89 2.51 13.82
N LEU A 150 -1.37 1.26 13.93
CA LEU A 150 -2.78 0.90 13.84
C LEU A 150 -3.60 1.49 14.99
N TRP A 151 -3.09 1.44 16.23
CA TRP A 151 -3.73 2.06 17.39
C TRP A 151 -3.88 3.58 17.22
N ARG A 152 -2.83 4.28 16.79
CA ARG A 152 -2.88 5.74 16.52
C ARG A 152 -3.92 6.08 15.44
N TYR A 153 -4.09 5.22 14.44
CA TYR A 153 -5.13 5.40 13.42
C TYR A 153 -6.53 5.21 14.00
N GLN A 154 -6.76 4.13 14.76
CA GLN A 154 -8.06 3.86 15.40
C GLN A 154 -8.47 4.96 16.38
N LEU A 155 -7.56 5.42 17.24
CA LEU A 155 -7.85 6.51 18.19
C LEU A 155 -8.25 7.80 17.47
N ARG A 156 -7.57 8.15 16.36
CA ARG A 156 -7.94 9.31 15.54
C ARG A 156 -9.29 9.12 14.87
N ALA A 157 -9.58 7.92 14.35
CA ALA A 157 -10.86 7.62 13.74
C ALA A 157 -12.01 7.75 14.75
N VAL A 158 -11.84 7.21 15.96
CA VAL A 158 -12.81 7.34 17.07
C VAL A 158 -13.00 8.80 17.47
N PHE A 159 -11.91 9.56 17.63
CA PHE A 159 -11.97 10.99 17.92
C PHE A 159 -12.76 11.76 16.85
N HIS A 160 -12.48 11.51 15.57
CA HIS A 160 -13.18 12.18 14.47
C HIS A 160 -14.66 11.75 14.36
N ALA A 161 -14.99 10.50 14.64
CA ALA A 161 -16.35 9.98 14.54
C ALA A 161 -17.24 10.38 15.73
N ARG A 162 -16.70 10.37 16.96
CA ARG A 162 -17.50 10.57 18.19
C ARG A 162 -17.32 11.94 18.83
N LEU A 163 -16.10 12.45 18.92
CA LEU A 163 -15.79 13.65 19.70
C LEU A 163 -15.86 14.93 18.85
N ARG A 164 -15.38 14.89 17.61
CA ARG A 164 -15.37 16.08 16.73
C ARG A 164 -16.77 16.64 16.41
N PRO A 165 -17.81 15.83 16.16
CA PRO A 165 -19.17 16.34 15.96
C PRO A 165 -19.71 17.02 17.22
N TRP A 166 -19.43 16.44 18.39
CA TRP A 166 -19.86 16.97 19.68
C TRP A 166 -19.16 18.30 20.01
N LEU A 167 -17.83 18.38 19.79
CA LEU A 167 -17.05 19.61 19.94
C LEU A 167 -17.47 20.70 18.95
N ARG A 168 -17.84 20.35 17.71
CA ARG A 168 -18.39 21.31 16.74
C ARG A 168 -19.74 21.88 17.17
N ARG A 169 -20.61 21.05 17.75
CA ARG A 169 -21.90 21.46 18.33
C ARG A 169 -21.69 22.40 19.52
N LEU A 170 -20.77 22.09 20.43
CA LEU A 170 -20.44 22.96 21.57
C LEU A 170 -19.80 24.29 21.15
N ALA A 171 -18.99 24.29 20.08
CA ALA A 171 -18.35 25.50 19.56
C ALA A 171 -19.26 26.36 18.66
N GLY A 172 -20.57 26.05 18.58
CA GLY A 172 -21.55 26.82 17.80
C GLY A 172 -21.32 26.83 16.28
N ARG A 173 -20.48 25.93 15.74
CA ARG A 173 -20.19 25.89 14.31
C ARG A 173 -21.17 24.95 13.59
N PRO A 174 -21.96 25.42 12.61
CA PRO A 174 -22.93 24.58 11.92
C PRO A 174 -22.23 23.39 11.23
N SER A 175 -22.88 22.23 11.23
CA SER A 175 -22.37 21.07 10.51
C SER A 175 -22.40 21.39 9.00
N ALA A 176 -21.23 21.39 8.36
CA ALA A 176 -21.16 21.42 6.89
C ALA A 176 -22.01 20.26 6.35
N ARG A 177 -23.05 20.62 5.59
CA ARG A 177 -23.87 19.68 4.81
C ARG A 177 -23.01 19.04 3.73
#